data_AF-C6PXB0-F1
#
_entry.id   AF-C6PXB0-F1
#
_cell.length_a   1.000
_cell.length_b   1.000
_cell.length_c   1.000
_cell.angle_alpha   90.00
_cell.angle_beta   90.00
_cell.angle_gamma   90.00
#
_symmetry.space_group_name_H-M   'P 1'
#
loop_
_entity.id
_entity.type
_entity.pdbx_description
1 polymer ?
#
loop_
_entity_poly.entity_id
_entity_poly.type
_entity_poly.pdbx_seq_one_letter_code
_entity_poly.pdbx_strand_id
1 'polypeptide(L)'
;MRHGYGHHMGLGFYGSYILIFFLLIILILIFFLMKNQSTTSPFIIKLINILKEKYASGTISVDEYTERKSIIEHTKYSNPHTPILLERYAECSISTEDFLNIKNEIESNKNGPLICEQLAKGELSYKEFKLK
;
A
#
# COMPACT_ATOMS: atom_id res chain seq x y z
N MET A 1 60.17 30.22 9.67
CA MET A 1 60.50 29.20 10.70
C MET A 1 59.16 28.77 11.29
N ARG A 2 58.54 27.70 10.78
CA ARG A 2 58.59 26.28 11.21
C ARG A 2 58.07 26.04 12.63
N HIS A 3 57.27 24.97 12.71
CA HIS A 3 56.66 24.27 13.86
C HIS A 3 55.24 24.77 14.22
N GLY A 4 54.13 24.05 13.99
CA GLY A 4 53.96 22.62 13.68
C GLY A 4 53.91 21.77 14.96
N TYR A 5 52.88 21.96 15.77
CA TYR A 5 52.49 21.12 16.92
C TYR A 5 50.96 21.27 17.06
N GLY A 6 50.10 20.28 17.16
CA GLY A 6 50.24 18.87 17.50
C GLY A 6 48.86 18.49 18.07
N HIS A 7 47.92 18.11 17.22
CA HIS A 7 46.58 17.61 17.61
C HIS A 7 46.40 16.16 17.16
N HIS A 8 47.43 15.36 17.42
CA HIS A 8 47.35 13.91 17.38
C HIS A 8 47.79 13.41 18.74
N MET A 9 46.85 12.93 19.55
CA MET A 9 46.97 11.78 20.46
C MET A 9 45.81 11.79 21.45
N GLY A 10 44.91 10.81 21.36
CA GLY A 10 44.01 10.52 22.49
C GLY A 10 42.67 9.83 22.22
N LEU A 11 42.16 9.79 20.98
CA LEU A 11 40.81 9.26 20.69
C LEU A 11 40.74 8.29 19.49
N GLY A 12 41.89 7.87 18.94
CA GLY A 12 41.93 7.13 17.67
C GLY A 12 41.42 5.68 17.71
N PHE A 13 41.52 5.00 18.86
CA PHE A 13 41.10 3.60 18.99
C PHE A 13 39.72 3.45 19.64
N TYR A 14 39.47 4.07 20.79
CA TYR A 14 38.14 4.00 21.43
C TYR A 14 37.06 4.75 20.61
N GLY A 15 37.42 5.86 19.97
CA GLY A 15 36.52 6.60 19.09
C GLY A 15 36.08 5.78 17.88
N SER A 16 36.97 4.96 17.29
CA SER A 16 36.60 4.09 16.17
C SER A 16 35.64 2.97 16.60
N TYR A 17 35.82 2.39 17.80
CA TYR A 17 34.88 1.38 18.31
C TYR A 17 33.51 1.97 18.63
N ILE A 18 33.47 3.16 19.23
CA ILE A 18 32.21 3.87 19.51
C ILE A 18 31.49 4.20 18.20
N LEU A 19 32.21 4.68 17.18
CA LEU A 19 31.65 5.00 15.87
C LEU A 19 31.12 3.74 15.15
N ILE A 20 31.87 2.64 15.20
CA ILE A 20 31.42 1.32 14.70
C ILE A 20 30.13 0.89 15.38
N PHE A 21 30.05 1.01 16.71
CA PHE A 21 28.88 0.59 17.48
C PHE A 21 27.65 1.44 17.14
N PHE A 22 27.85 2.76 17.00
CA PHE A 22 26.81 3.69 16.61
C PHE A 22 26.29 3.40 15.20
N LEU A 23 27.19 3.09 14.25
CA LEU A 23 26.84 2.70 12.89
C LEU A 23 26.04 1.39 12.86
N LEU A 24 26.41 0.42 13.70
CA LEU A 24 25.71 -0.86 13.86
C LEU A 24 24.28 -0.65 14.40
N ILE A 25 24.12 0.22 15.41
CA ILE A 25 22.79 0.61 15.94
C ILE A 25 21.94 1.25 14.85
N ILE A 26 22.49 2.20 14.08
CA ILE A 26 21.78 2.85 12.98
C ILE A 26 21.33 1.81 11.94
N LEU A 27 22.19 0.85 11.59
CA LEU A 27 21.88 -0.23 10.65
C LEU A 27 20.72 -1.10 11.14
N ILE A 28 20.73 -1.47 12.42
CA ILE A 28 19.65 -2.23 13.06
C ILE A 28 18.36 -1.41 13.07
N LEU A 29 18.44 -0.10 13.35
CA LEU A 29 17.29 0.79 13.39
C LEU A 29 16.65 0.94 12.00
N ILE A 30 17.47 1.10 10.95
CA ILE A 30 17.02 1.13 9.55
C ILE A 30 16.37 -0.20 9.17
N PHE A 31 16.98 -1.33 9.53
CA PHE A 31 16.41 -2.66 9.26
C PHE A 31 15.04 -2.85 9.94
N PHE A 32 14.92 -2.43 11.19
CA PHE A 32 13.66 -2.52 11.92
C PHE A 32 12.59 -1.58 11.34
N LEU A 33 12.97 -0.37 10.94
CA LEU A 33 12.10 0.60 10.25
C LEU A 33 11.58 0.06 8.91
N MET A 34 12.41 -0.66 8.14
CA MET A 34 11.97 -1.29 6.89
C MET A 34 11.05 -2.49 7.15
N LYS A 35 11.34 -3.30 8.17
CA LYS A 35 10.55 -4.50 8.50
C LYS A 35 9.16 -4.17 9.05
N ASN A 36 8.99 -3.02 9.70
CA ASN A 36 7.73 -2.66 10.36
C ASN A 36 6.69 -2.04 9.41
N GLN A 37 6.94 -1.96 8.10
CA GLN A 37 6.03 -1.30 7.15
C GLN A 37 4.86 -2.18 6.69
N SER A 38 4.88 -3.49 6.93
CA SER A 38 3.80 -4.39 6.49
C SER A 38 2.90 -4.80 7.66
N THR A 39 2.38 -3.84 8.42
CA THR A 39 1.17 -4.10 9.22
C THR A 39 -0.01 -4.13 8.25
N THR A 40 -0.14 -5.24 7.53
CA THR A 40 -1.27 -5.50 6.66
C THR A 40 -2.54 -5.35 7.48
N SER A 41 -3.41 -4.41 7.12
CA SER A 41 -4.60 -4.13 7.90
C SER A 41 -5.50 -5.37 7.94
N PRO A 42 -6.22 -5.63 9.04
CA PRO A 42 -7.13 -6.79 9.13
C PRO A 42 -8.18 -6.79 8.00
N PHE A 43 -8.52 -5.61 7.48
CA PHE A 43 -9.39 -5.45 6.33
C PHE A 43 -8.77 -5.99 5.03
N ILE A 44 -7.50 -5.70 4.76
CA ILE A 44 -6.78 -6.26 3.60
C ILE A 44 -6.71 -7.78 3.71
N ILE A 45 -6.44 -8.31 4.90
CA ILE A 45 -6.41 -9.77 5.13
C ILE A 45 -7.76 -10.40 4.78
N LYS A 46 -8.88 -9.75 5.17
CA LYS A 46 -10.23 -10.20 4.80
C LYS A 46 -10.41 -10.24 3.28
N LEU A 47 -10.02 -9.18 2.56
CA LEU A 47 -10.15 -9.12 1.10
C LEU A 47 -9.31 -10.18 0.39
N ILE A 48 -8.07 -10.39 0.84
CA ILE A 48 -7.18 -11.43 0.28
C ILE A 48 -7.77 -12.82 0.52
N ASN A 49 -8.42 -13.06 1.66
CA ASN A 49 -9.11 -14.33 1.92
C ASN A 49 -10.27 -14.55 0.95
N ILE A 50 -11.07 -13.53 0.64
CA ILE A 50 -12.14 -13.62 -0.38
C ILE A 50 -11.55 -13.97 -1.74
N LEU A 51 -10.48 -13.30 -2.17
CA LEU A 51 -9.78 -13.62 -3.41
C LEU A 51 -9.25 -15.06 -3.43
N LYS A 52 -8.70 -15.52 -2.31
CA LYS A 52 -8.17 -16.88 -2.18
C LYS A 52 -9.27 -17.93 -2.32
N GLU A 53 -10.45 -17.65 -1.78
CA GLU A 53 -11.63 -18.50 -1.96
C GLU A 53 -12.04 -18.58 -3.44
N LYS A 54 -12.07 -17.44 -4.15
CA LYS A 54 -12.39 -17.39 -5.60
C LYS A 54 -11.34 -18.09 -6.47
N TYR A 55 -10.08 -18.01 -6.09
CA TYR A 55 -9.01 -18.76 -6.74
C TYR A 55 -9.15 -20.28 -6.49
N ALA A 56 -9.45 -20.68 -5.25
CA ALA A 56 -9.67 -22.08 -4.90
C ALA A 56 -10.89 -22.69 -5.59
N SER A 57 -11.93 -21.89 -5.87
CA SER A 57 -13.09 -22.30 -6.67
C SER A 57 -12.81 -22.37 -8.17
N GLY A 58 -11.62 -21.94 -8.63
CA GLY A 58 -11.25 -21.90 -10.04
C GLY A 58 -11.96 -20.81 -10.84
N THR A 59 -12.53 -19.80 -10.17
CA THR A 59 -13.24 -18.69 -10.83
C THR A 59 -12.30 -17.70 -11.49
N ILE A 60 -11.07 -17.58 -10.98
CA ILE A 60 -10.02 -16.68 -11.49
C ILE A 60 -8.73 -17.46 -11.72
N SER A 61 -7.91 -16.98 -12.65
CA SER A 61 -6.59 -17.55 -12.92
C SER A 61 -5.54 -17.11 -11.88
N VAL A 62 -4.36 -17.76 -11.89
CA VAL A 62 -3.21 -17.34 -11.07
C VAL A 62 -2.81 -15.90 -11.36
N ASP A 63 -2.81 -15.53 -12.65
CA ASP A 63 -2.39 -14.20 -13.09
C ASP A 63 -3.37 -13.13 -12.59
N GLU A 64 -4.68 -13.36 -12.76
CA GLU A 64 -5.73 -12.48 -12.25
C GLU A 64 -5.70 -12.37 -10.73
N TYR A 65 -5.48 -13.49 -10.02
CA TYR A 65 -5.36 -13.48 -8.57
C TYR A 65 -4.19 -12.59 -8.11
N THR A 66 -3.03 -12.75 -8.77
CA THR A 66 -1.81 -12.01 -8.41
C THR A 66 -1.96 -10.52 -8.69
N GLU A 67 -2.56 -10.16 -9.82
CA GLU A 67 -2.87 -8.78 -10.17
C GLU A 67 -3.84 -8.14 -9.15
N ARG A 68 -4.97 -8.79 -8.89
CA ARG A 68 -5.99 -8.30 -7.94
C ARG A 68 -5.42 -8.15 -6.54
N LYS A 69 -4.64 -9.13 -6.08
CA LYS A 69 -3.99 -9.08 -4.77
C LYS A 69 -3.05 -7.88 -4.66
N SER A 70 -2.20 -7.67 -5.67
CA SER A 70 -1.27 -6.53 -5.68
C SER A 70 -2.01 -5.19 -5.61
N ILE A 71 -3.09 -5.04 -6.36
CA ILE A 71 -3.91 -3.82 -6.35
C ILE A 71 -4.53 -3.59 -4.96
N ILE A 72 -5.06 -4.63 -4.33
CA ILE A 72 -5.66 -4.51 -2.99
C ILE A 72 -4.61 -4.09 -1.95
N GLU A 73 -3.43 -4.74 -1.95
CA GLU A 73 -2.35 -4.44 -0.98
C GLU A 73 -1.78 -3.03 -1.14
N HIS A 74 -1.68 -2.52 -2.37
CA HIS A 74 -1.12 -1.20 -2.65
C HIS A 74 -2.15 -0.06 -2.65
N THR A 75 -3.45 -0.35 -2.64
CA THR A 75 -4.47 0.69 -2.64
C THR A 75 -4.61 1.35 -1.26
N LYS A 76 -4.46 2.68 -1.22
CA LYS A 76 -4.70 3.47 -0.01
C LYS A 76 -6.19 3.78 0.15
N TYR A 77 -6.69 3.61 1.37
CA TYR A 77 -8.06 3.94 1.75
C TYR A 77 -8.17 5.40 2.21
N SER A 78 -8.20 6.34 1.26
CA SER A 78 -8.35 7.76 1.59
C SER A 78 -9.81 8.22 1.68
N ASN A 79 -10.71 7.54 0.96
CA ASN A 79 -12.14 7.88 0.90
C ASN A 79 -12.99 6.78 1.58
N PRO A 80 -14.06 7.13 2.33
CA PRO A 80 -14.95 6.16 3.00
C PRO A 80 -15.63 5.15 2.08
N HIS A 81 -15.76 5.44 0.78
CA HIS A 81 -16.39 4.54 -0.20
C HIS A 81 -15.41 3.54 -0.84
N THR A 82 -14.10 3.77 -0.72
CA THR A 82 -13.04 2.89 -1.26
C THR A 82 -13.10 1.45 -0.73
N PRO A 83 -13.35 1.20 0.58
CA PRO A 83 -13.47 -0.15 1.11
C PRO A 83 -14.60 -0.97 0.45
N ILE A 84 -15.75 -0.35 0.20
CA ILE A 84 -16.91 -1.00 -0.44
C ILE A 84 -16.55 -1.42 -1.87
N LEU A 85 -15.89 -0.52 -2.60
CA LEU A 85 -15.41 -0.79 -3.95
C LEU A 85 -14.38 -1.94 -3.99
N LEU A 86 -13.48 -1.98 -3.01
CA LEU A 86 -12.46 -3.03 -2.90
C LEU A 86 -13.05 -4.39 -2.51
N GLU A 87 -14.12 -4.42 -1.72
CA GLU A 87 -14.85 -5.64 -1.42
C GLU A 87 -15.47 -6.24 -2.69
N ARG A 88 -16.14 -5.42 -3.50
CA ARG A 88 -16.67 -5.86 -4.81
C ARG A 88 -15.58 -6.31 -5.78
N TYR A 89 -14.42 -5.65 -5.75
CA TYR A 89 -13.28 -6.04 -6.56
C TYR A 89 -12.70 -7.40 -6.13
N ALA A 90 -12.60 -7.66 -4.82
CA ALA A 90 -12.16 -8.94 -4.28
C ALA A 90 -13.14 -10.08 -4.58
N GLU A 91 -14.44 -9.79 -4.59
CA GLU A 91 -15.50 -10.74 -4.98
C GLU A 91 -15.50 -11.08 -6.47
N CYS A 92 -14.69 -10.39 -7.27
CA CYS A 92 -14.68 -10.47 -8.73
C CYS A 92 -15.97 -9.98 -9.41
N SER A 93 -16.73 -9.13 -8.71
CA SER A 93 -17.97 -8.52 -9.20
C SER A 93 -17.73 -7.38 -10.20
N ILE A 94 -16.51 -6.85 -10.27
CA ILE A 94 -16.08 -5.80 -11.20
C ILE A 94 -14.70 -6.13 -11.81
N SER A 95 -14.44 -5.58 -12.99
CA SER A 95 -13.16 -5.68 -13.70
C SER A 95 -12.12 -4.71 -13.11
N THR A 96 -10.84 -4.94 -13.40
CA THR A 96 -9.76 -4.00 -13.03
C THR A 96 -9.99 -2.62 -13.63
N GLU A 97 -10.42 -2.56 -14.90
CA GLU A 97 -10.69 -1.30 -15.58
C GLU A 97 -11.82 -0.51 -14.90
N ASP A 98 -12.95 -1.16 -14.61
CA ASP A 98 -14.07 -0.52 -13.93
C ASP A 98 -13.69 -0.08 -12.52
N PHE A 99 -12.93 -0.90 -11.79
CA PHE A 99 -12.41 -0.55 -10.48
C PHE A 99 -11.58 0.73 -10.52
N LEU A 100 -10.61 0.83 -11.44
CA LEU A 100 -9.73 2.00 -11.57
C LEU A 100 -10.51 3.24 -11.98
N ASN A 101 -11.45 3.11 -12.90
CA ASN A 101 -12.30 4.20 -13.36
C ASN A 101 -13.17 4.75 -12.21
N ILE A 102 -13.83 3.89 -11.45
CA ILE A 102 -14.67 4.29 -10.31
C ILE A 102 -13.80 4.89 -9.20
N LYS A 103 -12.64 4.29 -8.91
CA LYS A 103 -11.70 4.79 -7.90
C LYS A 103 -11.23 6.21 -8.23
N ASN A 104 -10.80 6.45 -9.47
CA ASN A 104 -10.38 7.77 -9.92
C ASN A 104 -11.50 8.80 -9.76
N GLU A 105 -12.75 8.40 -10.03
CA GLU A 105 -13.87 9.30 -9.91
C GLU A 105 -14.19 9.66 -8.45
N ILE A 106 -14.15 8.68 -7.55
CA ILE A 106 -14.31 8.87 -6.10
C ILE A 106 -13.19 9.76 -5.53
N GLU A 107 -11.95 9.59 -6.01
CA GLU A 107 -10.80 10.38 -5.57
C GLU A 107 -10.79 11.80 -6.17
N SER A 108 -11.34 11.99 -7.37
CA SER A 108 -11.42 13.30 -8.01
C SER A 108 -12.30 14.30 -7.27
N ASN A 109 -13.20 13.81 -6.40
CA ASN A 109 -14.17 14.58 -5.62
C ASN A 109 -14.99 15.59 -6.46
N LYS A 110 -15.12 15.32 -7.77
CA LYS A 110 -15.90 16.16 -8.69
C LYS A 110 -17.40 15.94 -8.53
N ASN A 111 -17.79 14.75 -8.08
CA ASN A 111 -19.17 14.35 -7.92
C ASN A 111 -19.57 14.35 -6.45
N GLY A 112 -20.87 14.54 -6.19
CA GLY A 112 -21.40 14.50 -4.83
C GLY A 112 -21.21 13.13 -4.16
N PRO A 113 -21.19 13.07 -2.81
CA PRO A 113 -20.95 11.85 -2.05
C PRO A 113 -21.93 10.72 -2.37
N LEU A 114 -23.19 11.07 -2.73
CA LEU A 114 -24.20 10.10 -3.16
C LEU A 114 -23.81 9.34 -4.43
N ILE A 115 -23.24 10.03 -5.43
CA ILE A 115 -22.82 9.39 -6.69
C ILE A 115 -21.64 8.45 -6.41
N CYS A 116 -20.69 8.90 -5.60
CA CYS A 116 -19.56 8.07 -5.16
C CYS A 116 -20.01 6.81 -4.41
N GLU A 117 -21.02 6.94 -3.55
CA GLU A 117 -21.63 5.81 -2.84
C GLU A 117 -22.31 4.83 -3.79
N GLN A 118 -23.13 5.34 -4.73
CA GLN A 118 -23.84 4.52 -5.71
C GLN A 118 -22.88 3.76 -6.63
N LEU A 119 -21.80 4.41 -7.08
CA LEU A 119 -20.75 3.78 -7.88
C LEU A 119 -20.01 2.70 -7.08
N ALA A 120 -19.67 2.99 -5.82
CA ALA A 120 -18.98 2.05 -4.95
C ALA A 120 -19.84 0.82 -4.65
N LYS A 121 -21.12 0.99 -4.35
CA LYS A 121 -22.08 -0.10 -4.09
C LYS A 121 -22.46 -0.88 -5.36
N GLY A 122 -22.36 -0.25 -6.52
CA GLY A 122 -22.76 -0.86 -7.80
C GLY A 122 -24.21 -0.64 -8.17
N GLU A 123 -24.88 0.28 -7.49
CA GLU A 123 -26.24 0.73 -7.83
C GLU A 123 -26.24 1.54 -9.14
N LEU A 124 -25.09 2.15 -9.47
CA LEU A 124 -24.87 2.87 -10.73
C LEU A 124 -23.69 2.23 -11.45
N SER A 125 -23.89 1.77 -12.69
CA SER A 125 -22.79 1.29 -13.52
C SER A 125 -21.93 2.46 -14.00
N TYR A 126 -20.61 2.29 -14.06
CA TYR A 126 -19.71 3.32 -14.59
C TYR A 126 -20.07 3.74 -16.02
N LYS A 127 -20.54 2.79 -16.84
CA LYS A 127 -20.97 3.05 -18.21
C LYS A 127 -22.21 3.96 -18.25
N GLU A 128 -23.17 3.73 -17.35
CA GLU A 128 -24.38 4.56 -17.23
C GLU A 128 -24.05 5.96 -16.69
N PHE A 129 -23.13 6.04 -15.72
CA PHE A 129 -22.63 7.30 -15.21
C PHE A 129 -22.00 8.17 -16.31
N LYS A 130 -21.18 7.58 -17.18
CA LYS A 130 -20.48 8.31 -18.25
C LYS A 130 -21.38 8.73 -19.41
N LEU A 131 -22.55 8.11 -19.56
CA LEU A 131 -23.54 8.45 -20.59
C LEU A 131 -24.45 9.63 -20.20
N LYS A 132 -24.38 10.07 -18.94
CA LYS A 132 -25.19 11.15 -18.37
C LYS A 132 -24.45 12.48 -18.39
#